data_AF-A0A7C5ACD2-F1
#
_entry.id   AF-A0A7C5ACD2-F1
#
_cell.length_a   1.000
_cell.length_b   1.000
_cell.length_c   1.000
_cell.angle_alpha   90.00
_cell.angle_beta   90.00
_cell.angle_gamma   90.00
#
_symmetry.space_group_name_H-M   'P 1'
#
loop_
_entity.id
_entity.type
_entity.pdbx_description
1 polymer ?
#
loop_
_entity_poly.entity_id
_entity_poly.type
_entity_poly.pdbx_seq_one_letter_code
_entity_poly.pdbx_strand_id
1 'polypeptide(L)'
;MKTLKTFVPLGVVAFLAASFLFLDGWPFRSPAEEVDKGEGAPGLSRVARPEQNASKVAKDGPAKGAPARKEAKAEPQREEEKALRARLRGLKKDRDAYRKALGAALMKGRLPGDLLAEWRRIVQKDIFTPPPRVAHVKVKVRPGDNLTRIARRVKKAHKGNVTPTLIRLVNGLPNDRIRAGATLAVPTGRLAIEVHKESFRLFVTLDGEPILDRPVGLGKEDSTPVGRFTIHGKTRKPTWTKPDGTVVAYGEPGHIIGSRWMGFANDMGRTGYGIHGTSDPTSIGRSVSEGCIRLRAEDLELLFDLVPEGAPVRVLP
;
A
#
# COMPACT_ATOMS: atom_id res chain seq x y z
N MET A 1 12.71 -54.63 44.00
CA MET A 1 12.71 -53.18 43.73
C MET A 1 13.42 -52.94 42.40
N LYS A 2 12.68 -52.64 41.33
CA LYS A 2 13.22 -52.38 39.98
C LYS A 2 13.19 -50.87 39.71
N THR A 3 14.35 -50.26 39.57
CA THR A 3 14.55 -48.86 39.18
C THR A 3 14.32 -48.69 37.68
N LEU A 4 13.23 -48.03 37.28
CA LEU A 4 13.05 -47.52 35.92
C LEU A 4 13.81 -46.19 35.77
N LYS A 5 14.80 -46.17 34.88
CA LYS A 5 15.38 -44.95 34.32
C LYS A 5 14.43 -44.43 33.24
N THR A 6 13.81 -43.27 33.45
CA THR A 6 13.04 -42.56 32.42
C THR A 6 13.97 -41.75 31.53
N PHE A 7 13.97 -42.14 30.26
CA PHE A 7 14.64 -41.49 29.14
C PHE A 7 13.77 -40.31 28.68
N VAL A 8 14.34 -39.11 28.56
CA VAL A 8 13.66 -37.94 27.95
C VAL A 8 14.34 -37.66 26.61
N PRO A 9 13.67 -37.80 25.45
CA PRO A 9 14.27 -37.38 24.20
C PRO A 9 14.06 -35.88 23.99
N LEU A 10 15.15 -35.18 23.70
CA LEU A 10 15.20 -33.80 23.26
C LEU A 10 14.61 -33.72 21.83
N GLY A 11 13.33 -33.37 21.72
CA GLY A 11 12.68 -33.11 20.44
C GLY A 11 13.06 -31.73 19.90
N VAL A 12 14.11 -31.66 19.08
CA VAL A 12 14.41 -30.49 18.25
C VAL A 12 13.40 -30.47 17.10
N VAL A 13 12.33 -29.69 17.24
CA VAL A 13 11.42 -29.40 16.11
C VAL A 13 12.10 -28.34 15.24
N ALA A 14 12.77 -28.80 14.18
CA ALA A 14 13.24 -27.95 13.11
C ALA A 14 12.02 -27.36 12.37
N PHE A 15 11.74 -26.07 12.59
CA PHE A 15 10.82 -25.33 11.73
C PHE A 15 11.48 -25.16 10.36
N LEU A 16 11.02 -25.94 9.38
CA LEU A 16 11.29 -25.70 7.98
C LEU A 16 10.67 -24.34 7.60
N ALA A 17 11.53 -23.33 7.44
CA ALA A 17 11.17 -22.09 6.78
C ALA A 17 10.89 -22.42 5.31
N ALA A 18 9.61 -22.35 4.91
CA ALA A 18 9.22 -22.48 3.51
C ALA A 18 9.77 -21.28 2.72
N SER A 19 10.92 -21.48 2.07
CA SER A 19 11.49 -20.55 1.11
C SER A 19 10.69 -20.64 -0.19
N PHE A 20 9.76 -19.72 -0.40
CA PHE A 20 9.12 -19.48 -1.69
C PHE A 20 9.96 -18.49 -2.50
N LEU A 21 10.36 -18.87 -3.71
CA LEU A 21 11.01 -17.98 -4.68
C LEU A 21 9.93 -17.16 -5.41
N PHE A 22 10.04 -15.83 -5.37
CA PHE A 22 9.05 -14.84 -5.82
C PHE A 22 9.52 -14.09 -7.07
N LEU A 23 8.70 -13.99 -8.12
CA LEU A 23 9.06 -13.23 -9.33
C LEU A 23 9.10 -11.69 -9.13
N ASP A 24 8.41 -11.16 -8.10
CA ASP A 24 8.36 -9.71 -7.79
C ASP A 24 8.81 -9.35 -6.36
N GLY A 25 9.33 -10.33 -5.61
CA GLY A 25 9.94 -10.10 -4.29
C GLY A 25 8.98 -9.69 -3.16
N TRP A 26 7.66 -9.91 -3.26
CA TRP A 26 6.71 -9.67 -2.17
C TRP A 26 5.76 -10.85 -1.92
N PRO A 27 5.50 -11.26 -0.66
CA PRO A 27 5.05 -12.63 -0.39
C PRO A 27 3.53 -12.87 -0.27
N PHE A 28 2.67 -11.92 -0.65
CA PHE A 28 1.24 -12.02 -0.29
C PHE A 28 0.34 -12.18 -1.52
N ARG A 29 -0.22 -13.39 -1.68
CA ARG A 29 -1.52 -13.59 -2.33
C ARG A 29 -2.61 -13.43 -1.27
N SER A 30 -3.68 -12.69 -1.57
CA SER A 30 -4.90 -12.69 -0.74
C SER A 30 -5.43 -14.13 -0.62
N PRO A 31 -5.95 -14.55 0.55
CA PRO A 31 -6.81 -15.73 0.64
C PRO A 31 -8.04 -15.51 -0.25
N ALA A 32 -8.45 -16.56 -0.98
CA ALA A 32 -9.68 -16.56 -1.76
C ALA A 32 -10.90 -16.17 -0.89
N GLU A 33 -11.80 -15.36 -1.44
CA GLU A 33 -12.97 -14.81 -0.78
C GLU A 33 -13.86 -15.88 -0.14
N GLU A 34 -14.13 -15.72 1.15
CA GLU A 34 -15.29 -16.32 1.83
C GLU A 34 -16.47 -15.35 1.67
N VAL A 35 -17.61 -15.89 1.27
CA VAL A 35 -18.81 -15.15 0.86
C VAL A 35 -19.45 -14.46 2.06
N ASP A 36 -19.41 -13.13 2.09
CA ASP A 36 -20.16 -12.31 3.05
C ASP A 36 -21.32 -11.59 2.35
N LYS A 37 -22.52 -11.71 2.93
CA LYS A 37 -23.78 -11.21 2.38
C LYS A 37 -24.16 -9.89 3.06
N GLY A 38 -24.22 -8.82 2.25
CA GLY A 38 -25.12 -7.68 2.45
C GLY A 38 -24.64 -6.58 3.41
N GLU A 39 -24.61 -5.34 2.92
CA GLU A 39 -25.66 -4.33 3.15
C GLU A 39 -25.33 -3.05 2.36
N GLY A 40 -26.36 -2.41 1.80
CA GLY A 40 -26.25 -1.30 0.85
C GLY A 40 -25.76 0.00 1.50
N ALA A 41 -24.93 0.74 0.77
CA ALA A 41 -24.52 2.11 1.10
C ALA A 41 -25.25 3.12 0.20
N PRO A 42 -25.53 4.35 0.70
CA PRO A 42 -26.45 5.29 0.07
C PRO A 42 -25.85 5.99 -1.16
N GLY A 43 -26.73 6.31 -2.11
CA GLY A 43 -26.38 7.02 -3.35
C GLY A 43 -25.80 8.41 -3.08
N LEU A 44 -24.69 8.69 -3.75
CA LEU A 44 -24.04 10.01 -3.72
C LEU A 44 -24.65 10.93 -4.77
N SER A 45 -25.00 12.12 -4.32
CA SER A 45 -25.65 13.17 -5.09
C SER A 45 -24.71 13.87 -6.08
N ARG A 46 -25.36 14.40 -7.10
CA ARG A 46 -24.86 15.09 -8.29
C ARG A 46 -23.98 16.30 -7.96
N VAL A 47 -22.77 16.36 -8.51
CA VAL A 47 -21.97 17.60 -8.59
C VAL A 47 -22.03 18.14 -10.01
N ALA A 48 -22.45 19.40 -10.12
CA ALA A 48 -22.60 20.13 -11.37
C ALA A 48 -21.23 20.43 -12.03
N ARG A 49 -21.20 20.37 -13.36
CA ARG A 49 -20.08 20.83 -14.21
C ARG A 49 -20.25 22.33 -14.52
N PRO A 50 -19.18 23.15 -14.55
CA PRO A 50 -19.20 24.38 -15.31
C PRO A 50 -18.84 24.11 -16.78
N GLU A 51 -19.59 24.76 -17.67
CA GLU A 51 -19.45 24.72 -19.13
C GLU A 51 -18.07 25.24 -19.59
N GLN A 52 -17.49 24.59 -20.61
CA GLN A 52 -16.39 25.15 -21.37
C GLN A 52 -16.77 25.28 -22.85
N ASN A 53 -16.57 26.51 -23.30
CA ASN A 53 -16.90 27.04 -24.60
C ASN A 53 -15.95 26.47 -25.68
N ALA A 54 -16.52 26.08 -26.81
CA ALA A 54 -15.79 25.55 -27.95
C ALA A 54 -15.07 26.66 -28.71
N SER A 55 -13.79 26.46 -29.02
CA SER A 55 -13.15 27.15 -30.15
C SER A 55 -12.21 26.21 -30.89
N LYS A 56 -12.10 26.46 -32.19
CA LYS A 56 -11.75 25.54 -33.27
C LYS A 56 -10.43 26.00 -33.91
N VAL A 57 -9.67 25.03 -34.46
CA VAL A 57 -8.74 25.12 -35.62
C VAL A 57 -7.30 25.63 -35.36
N ALA A 58 -6.31 24.77 -35.61
CA ALA A 58 -5.38 24.87 -36.77
C ALA A 58 -4.44 23.64 -36.83
N LYS A 59 -4.24 23.11 -38.05
CA LYS A 59 -3.22 22.12 -38.41
C LYS A 59 -1.95 22.87 -38.82
N ASP A 60 -0.76 22.35 -38.49
CA ASP A 60 0.46 22.49 -39.32
C ASP A 60 1.59 21.55 -38.89
N GLY A 61 2.20 20.88 -39.88
CA GLY A 61 3.65 20.67 -40.03
C GLY A 61 4.44 19.67 -39.16
N PRO A 62 5.29 18.80 -39.74
CA PRO A 62 6.07 17.81 -38.98
C PRO A 62 7.39 18.40 -38.43
N ALA A 63 7.62 18.26 -37.13
CA ALA A 63 8.88 18.68 -36.49
C ALA A 63 9.97 17.59 -36.63
N LYS A 64 11.05 17.92 -37.36
CA LYS A 64 12.35 17.25 -37.28
C LYS A 64 13.12 17.79 -36.06
N GLY A 65 13.78 16.89 -35.33
CA GLY A 65 14.96 17.19 -34.50
C GLY A 65 14.77 17.12 -32.97
N ALA A 66 15.21 16.03 -32.34
CA ALA A 66 15.56 16.02 -30.90
C ALA A 66 16.46 14.82 -30.51
N PRO A 67 17.78 15.04 -30.30
CA PRO A 67 18.56 14.18 -29.40
C PRO A 67 19.05 14.90 -28.12
N ALA A 68 19.08 16.23 -28.06
CA ALA A 68 19.81 16.96 -26.99
C ALA A 68 19.16 16.97 -25.58
N ARG A 69 17.87 16.62 -25.43
CA ARG A 69 17.17 16.69 -24.13
C ARG A 69 17.43 15.50 -23.19
N LYS A 70 17.91 14.36 -23.68
CA LYS A 70 18.11 13.15 -22.87
C LYS A 70 19.44 13.16 -22.08
N GLU A 71 20.48 13.77 -22.63
CA GLU A 71 21.82 13.78 -22.01
C GLU A 71 21.89 14.76 -20.82
N ALA A 72 21.23 15.92 -20.89
CA ALA A 72 21.25 16.94 -19.84
C ALA A 72 20.61 16.52 -18.51
N LYS A 73 19.67 15.55 -18.51
CA LYS A 73 19.08 14.99 -17.28
C LYS A 73 19.87 13.81 -16.71
N ALA A 74 20.76 13.20 -17.48
CA ALA A 74 21.46 11.98 -17.09
C ALA A 74 22.62 12.23 -16.13
N GLU A 75 23.30 13.37 -16.25
CA GLU A 75 24.44 13.73 -15.40
C GLU A 75 24.04 14.11 -13.96
N PRO A 76 23.00 14.95 -13.73
CA PRO A 76 22.51 15.21 -12.37
C PRO A 76 22.03 13.94 -11.65
N GLN A 77 21.34 13.04 -12.35
CA GLN A 77 20.84 11.78 -11.79
C GLN A 77 21.98 10.84 -11.36
N ARG A 78 23.09 10.82 -12.11
CA ARG A 78 24.26 10.01 -11.77
C ARG A 78 24.97 10.52 -10.51
N GLU A 79 25.11 11.84 -10.36
CA GLU A 79 25.72 12.41 -9.16
C GLU A 79 24.82 12.26 -7.93
N GLU A 80 23.51 12.41 -8.08
CA GLU A 80 22.54 12.09 -7.01
C GLU A 80 22.64 10.63 -6.57
N GLU A 81 22.71 9.69 -7.52
CA GLU A 81 22.87 8.27 -7.20
C GLU A 81 24.19 7.99 -6.48
N LYS A 82 25.29 8.58 -6.95
CA LYS A 82 26.62 8.44 -6.33
C LYS A 82 26.63 9.00 -4.91
N ALA A 83 26.02 10.16 -4.68
CA ALA A 83 25.87 10.77 -3.36
C ALA A 83 25.01 9.90 -2.43
N LEU A 84 23.89 9.35 -2.94
CA LEU A 84 23.06 8.41 -2.20
C LEU A 84 23.85 7.19 -1.77
N ARG A 85 24.59 6.55 -2.68
CA ARG A 85 25.41 5.36 -2.37
C ARG A 85 26.51 5.69 -1.35
N ALA A 86 27.13 6.86 -1.43
CA ALA A 86 28.11 7.31 -0.44
C ALA A 86 27.50 7.47 0.95
N ARG A 87 26.34 8.13 1.05
CA ARG A 87 25.58 8.24 2.30
C ARG A 87 25.21 6.87 2.87
N LEU A 88 24.68 5.98 2.04
CA LEU A 88 24.28 4.62 2.45
C LEU A 88 25.47 3.81 2.99
N ARG A 89 26.66 3.92 2.39
CA ARG A 89 27.89 3.28 2.90
C ARG A 89 28.19 3.68 4.35
N GLY A 90 28.04 4.97 4.68
CA GLY A 90 28.24 5.48 6.04
C GLY A 90 27.24 4.94 7.06
N LEU A 91 26.04 4.52 6.60
CA LEU A 91 24.97 4.03 7.46
C LEU A 91 24.95 2.51 7.62
N LYS A 92 25.79 1.74 6.93
CA LYS A 92 25.74 0.27 6.93
C LYS A 92 25.79 -0.39 8.31
N LYS A 93 26.41 0.28 9.30
CA LYS A 93 26.48 -0.21 10.68
C LYS A 93 25.19 0.05 11.48
N ASP A 94 24.43 1.07 11.11
CA ASP A 94 23.14 1.40 11.71
C ASP A 94 22.02 0.95 10.78
N ARG A 95 21.49 -0.25 11.04
CA ARG A 95 20.45 -0.88 10.23
C ARG A 95 19.18 -0.03 10.12
N ASP A 96 18.77 0.65 11.20
CA ASP A 96 17.54 1.44 11.21
C ASP A 96 17.75 2.74 10.44
N ALA A 97 18.88 3.42 10.62
CA ALA A 97 19.22 4.59 9.83
C ALA A 97 19.40 4.26 8.35
N TYR A 98 20.00 3.10 8.02
CA TYR A 98 20.14 2.62 6.65
C TYR A 98 18.78 2.38 5.98
N ARG A 99 17.89 1.64 6.65
CA ARG A 99 16.51 1.38 6.17
C ARG A 99 15.75 2.68 5.94
N LYS A 100 15.77 3.60 6.92
CA LYS A 100 15.11 4.91 6.83
C LYS A 100 15.68 5.77 5.72
N ALA A 101 17.00 5.74 5.51
CA ALA A 101 17.65 6.49 4.42
C ALA A 101 17.26 5.95 3.04
N LEU A 102 17.22 4.63 2.86
CA LEU A 102 16.70 4.00 1.64
C LEU A 102 15.23 4.37 1.40
N GLY A 103 14.39 4.25 2.43
CA GLY A 103 12.98 4.62 2.35
C GLY A 103 12.78 6.09 1.98
N ALA A 104 13.50 7.01 2.62
CA ALA A 104 13.43 8.44 2.30
C ALA A 104 13.89 8.74 0.88
N ALA A 105 14.92 8.05 0.37
CA ALA A 105 15.37 8.19 -1.00
C ALA A 105 14.33 7.66 -2.01
N LEU A 106 13.69 6.53 -1.70
CA LEU A 106 12.58 5.97 -2.50
C LEU A 106 11.37 6.90 -2.56
N MET A 107 11.08 7.60 -1.47
CA MET A 107 9.99 8.58 -1.42
C MET A 107 10.34 9.86 -2.18
N LYS A 108 11.62 10.21 -2.35
CA LYS A 108 12.02 11.42 -3.09
C LYS A 108 12.09 11.22 -4.61
N GLY A 109 12.17 9.98 -5.05
CA GLY A 109 12.34 9.66 -6.47
C GLY A 109 12.57 8.17 -6.67
N ARG A 110 12.94 7.80 -7.90
CA ARG A 110 13.14 6.39 -8.24
C ARG A 110 14.49 5.91 -7.73
N LEU A 111 14.49 4.89 -6.88
CA LEU A 111 15.71 4.16 -6.53
C LEU A 111 16.24 3.33 -7.72
N PRO A 112 17.57 3.19 -7.85
CA PRO A 112 18.19 2.14 -8.66
C PRO A 112 17.61 0.76 -8.31
N GLY A 113 17.50 -0.12 -9.30
CA GLY A 113 16.81 -1.41 -9.14
C GLY A 113 17.40 -2.29 -8.04
N ASP A 114 18.72 -2.30 -7.88
CA ASP A 114 19.42 -3.02 -6.82
C ASP A 114 19.09 -2.47 -5.43
N LEU A 115 19.07 -1.14 -5.26
CA LEU A 115 18.73 -0.49 -4.00
C LEU A 115 17.24 -0.63 -3.66
N LEU A 116 16.36 -0.65 -4.66
CA LEU A 116 14.94 -0.93 -4.45
C LEU A 116 14.73 -2.37 -3.96
N ALA A 117 15.37 -3.34 -4.61
CA ALA A 117 15.32 -4.74 -4.19
C ALA A 117 15.90 -4.92 -2.77
N GLU A 118 16.99 -4.23 -2.47
CA GLU A 118 17.58 -4.21 -1.13
C GLU A 118 16.60 -3.62 -0.10
N TRP A 119 15.99 -2.47 -0.38
CA TRP A 119 15.02 -1.85 0.52
C TRP A 119 13.84 -2.77 0.79
N ARG A 120 13.24 -3.40 -0.25
CA ARG A 120 12.13 -4.35 -0.09
C ARG A 120 12.53 -5.52 0.81
N ARG A 121 13.73 -6.08 0.61
CA ARG A 121 14.26 -7.18 1.42
C ARG A 121 14.45 -6.75 2.89
N ILE A 122 14.98 -5.54 3.13
CA ILE A 122 15.16 -5.01 4.49
C ILE A 122 13.81 -4.76 5.15
N VAL A 123 12.87 -4.10 4.49
CA VAL A 123 11.52 -3.86 5.04
C VAL A 123 10.82 -5.18 5.37
N GLN A 124 10.89 -6.18 4.50
CA GLN A 124 10.35 -7.51 4.76
C GLN A 124 10.95 -8.13 6.04
N LYS A 125 12.27 -8.06 6.21
CA LYS A 125 12.99 -8.63 7.35
C LYS A 125 12.91 -7.79 8.63
N ASP A 126 12.66 -6.49 8.51
CA ASP A 126 12.72 -5.58 9.65
C ASP A 126 11.33 -5.30 10.20
N ILE A 127 10.30 -5.29 9.36
CA ILE A 127 8.95 -4.88 9.74
C ILE A 127 8.00 -6.08 9.76
N PHE A 128 8.13 -6.98 8.78
CA PHE A 128 7.21 -8.10 8.57
C PHE A 128 7.75 -9.44 9.08
N THR A 129 8.67 -9.39 10.05
CA THR A 129 9.08 -10.57 10.82
C THR A 129 9.23 -10.21 12.30
N PRO A 130 8.78 -11.08 13.23
CA PRO A 130 8.94 -10.84 14.66
C PRO A 130 10.39 -11.06 15.15
N PRO A 131 10.88 -10.24 16.11
CA PRO A 131 10.29 -8.99 16.58
C PRO A 131 10.50 -7.87 15.55
N PRO A 132 9.47 -7.05 15.27
CA PRO A 132 9.60 -6.00 14.28
C PRO A 132 10.42 -4.83 14.82
N ARG A 133 11.26 -4.26 13.97
CA ARG A 133 12.06 -3.04 14.18
C ARG A 133 11.23 -1.78 13.90
N VAL A 134 10.05 -1.70 14.50
CA VAL A 134 9.18 -0.52 14.54
C VAL A 134 8.60 -0.39 15.94
N ALA A 135 8.08 0.79 16.29
CA ALA A 135 7.42 0.98 17.58
C ALA A 135 6.22 0.02 17.72
N HIS A 136 6.28 -0.87 18.70
CA HIS A 136 5.26 -1.88 18.95
C HIS A 136 5.10 -2.17 20.44
N VAL A 137 3.94 -2.71 20.81
CA VAL A 137 3.69 -3.28 22.14
C VAL A 137 3.57 -4.79 22.05
N LYS A 138 4.00 -5.47 23.11
CA LYS A 138 3.78 -6.92 23.25
C LYS A 138 2.41 -7.16 23.88
N VAL A 139 1.57 -7.94 23.22
CA VAL A 139 0.23 -8.28 23.67
C VAL A 139 0.14 -9.78 23.93
N LYS A 140 -0.16 -10.16 25.17
CA LYS A 140 -0.51 -11.55 25.50
C LYS A 140 -1.95 -11.84 25.06
N VAL A 141 -2.12 -12.85 24.20
CA VAL A 141 -3.42 -13.27 23.66
C VAL A 141 -4.22 -13.93 24.79
N ARG A 142 -5.45 -13.45 25.00
CA ARG A 142 -6.38 -13.99 26.01
C ARG A 142 -7.35 -15.00 25.36
N PRO A 143 -7.93 -15.94 26.11
CA PRO A 143 -9.05 -16.73 25.62
C PRO A 143 -10.15 -15.84 25.04
N GLY A 144 -10.61 -16.14 23.81
CA GLY A 144 -11.61 -15.35 23.09
C GLY A 144 -11.10 -14.07 22.39
N ASP A 145 -9.79 -13.78 22.44
CA ASP A 145 -9.20 -12.73 21.61
C ASP A 145 -9.21 -13.18 20.12
N ASN A 146 -9.42 -12.21 19.23
CA ASN A 146 -9.11 -12.29 17.81
C ASN A 146 -8.34 -11.03 17.39
N LEU A 147 -7.76 -11.02 16.18
CA LEU A 147 -6.92 -9.90 15.72
C LEU A 147 -7.67 -8.56 15.73
N THR A 148 -8.96 -8.54 15.38
CA THR A 148 -9.82 -7.35 15.44
C THR A 148 -9.99 -6.79 16.85
N ARG A 149 -10.27 -7.66 17.84
CA ARG A 149 -10.38 -7.26 19.26
C ARG A 149 -9.06 -6.72 19.78
N ILE A 150 -7.94 -7.36 19.44
CA ILE A 150 -6.59 -6.91 19.81
C ILE A 150 -6.29 -5.55 19.19
N ALA A 151 -6.50 -5.39 17.88
CA ALA A 151 -6.28 -4.13 17.15
C ALA A 151 -7.07 -2.98 17.78
N ARG A 152 -8.37 -3.20 18.08
CA ARG A 152 -9.22 -2.21 18.75
C ARG A 152 -8.71 -1.83 20.13
N ARG A 153 -8.27 -2.81 20.94
CA ARG A 153 -7.71 -2.57 22.28
C ARG A 153 -6.45 -1.71 22.21
N VAL A 154 -5.53 -2.03 21.30
CA VAL A 154 -4.27 -1.28 21.13
C VAL A 154 -4.53 0.11 20.53
N LYS A 155 -5.42 0.23 19.54
CA LYS A 155 -5.86 1.53 18.97
C LYS A 155 -6.38 2.46 20.07
N LYS A 156 -7.22 1.96 20.97
CA LYS A 156 -7.75 2.76 22.09
C LYS A 156 -6.65 3.21 23.06
N ALA A 157 -5.70 2.33 23.39
CA ALA A 157 -4.65 2.63 24.35
C ALA A 157 -3.53 3.54 23.81
N HIS A 158 -3.17 3.39 22.53
CA HIS A 158 -1.99 4.04 21.95
C HIS A 158 -2.31 5.10 20.89
N LYS A 159 -3.59 5.33 20.58
CA LYS A 159 -4.05 6.25 19.51
C LYS A 159 -3.43 5.96 18.12
N GLY A 160 -2.91 4.75 17.92
CA GLY A 160 -2.33 4.28 16.66
C GLY A 160 -3.39 3.74 15.70
N ASN A 161 -3.04 3.64 14.42
CA ASN A 161 -3.92 3.16 13.35
C ASN A 161 -3.56 1.71 12.99
N VAL A 162 -3.89 0.78 13.88
CA VAL A 162 -3.57 -0.65 13.78
C VAL A 162 -4.72 -1.42 13.14
N THR A 163 -4.41 -2.25 12.15
CA THR A 163 -5.37 -3.18 11.51
C THR A 163 -5.06 -4.63 11.87
N PRO A 164 -6.06 -5.54 11.83
CA PRO A 164 -5.83 -6.99 11.96
C PRO A 164 -4.75 -7.49 10.99
N THR A 165 -4.79 -7.01 9.75
CA THR A 165 -3.82 -7.30 8.70
C THR A 165 -2.42 -6.89 9.10
N LEU A 166 -2.19 -5.68 9.60
CA LEU A 166 -0.87 -5.27 10.05
C LEU A 166 -0.34 -6.19 11.16
N ILE A 167 -1.18 -6.57 12.13
CA ILE A 167 -0.81 -7.52 13.19
C ILE A 167 -0.42 -8.87 12.58
N ARG A 168 -1.24 -9.40 11.66
CA ARG A 168 -0.98 -10.66 10.98
C ARG A 168 0.37 -10.66 10.27
N LEU A 169 0.62 -9.63 9.46
CA LEU A 169 1.83 -9.51 8.64
C LEU A 169 3.09 -9.37 9.51
N VAL A 170 3.06 -8.50 10.52
CA VAL A 170 4.20 -8.26 11.43
C VAL A 170 4.57 -9.51 12.24
N ASN A 171 3.60 -10.34 12.57
CA ASN A 171 3.84 -11.57 13.34
C ASN A 171 4.08 -12.80 12.45
N GLY A 172 4.16 -12.63 11.12
CA GLY A 172 4.36 -13.75 10.19
C GLY A 172 3.25 -14.81 10.26
N LEU A 173 2.03 -14.40 10.63
CA LEU A 173 0.91 -15.32 10.80
C LEU A 173 0.33 -15.70 9.42
N PRO A 174 0.14 -17.01 9.15
CA PRO A 174 -0.35 -17.46 7.84
C PRO A 174 -1.83 -17.09 7.60
N ASN A 175 -2.60 -16.90 8.66
CA ASN A 175 -4.00 -16.50 8.66
C ASN A 175 -4.35 -15.80 9.99
N ASP A 176 -5.61 -15.46 10.20
CA ASP A 176 -6.06 -14.72 11.38
C ASP A 176 -6.18 -15.57 12.65
N ARG A 177 -5.86 -16.88 12.60
CA ARG A 177 -5.93 -17.77 13.77
C ARG A 177 -4.76 -17.50 14.72
N ILE A 178 -5.10 -17.24 15.98
CA ILE A 178 -4.15 -16.98 17.07
C ILE A 178 -4.41 -17.93 18.23
N ARG A 179 -3.37 -18.22 19.02
CA ARG A 179 -3.45 -19.11 20.18
C ARG A 179 -3.47 -18.30 21.48
N ALA A 180 -4.38 -18.64 22.39
CA ALA A 180 -4.36 -18.09 23.75
C ALA A 180 -3.00 -18.37 24.41
N GLY A 181 -2.50 -17.40 25.18
CA GLY A 181 -1.18 -17.45 25.81
C GLY A 181 -0.02 -17.01 24.90
N ALA A 182 -0.19 -16.98 23.57
CA ALA A 182 0.82 -16.44 22.66
C ALA A 182 1.07 -14.95 22.93
N THR A 183 2.27 -14.49 22.61
CA THR A 183 2.61 -13.06 22.66
C THR A 183 2.79 -12.54 21.24
N LEU A 184 1.99 -11.53 20.88
CA LEU A 184 2.06 -10.88 19.56
C LEU A 184 2.72 -9.51 19.69
N ALA A 185 3.54 -9.14 18.70
CA ALA A 185 4.02 -7.78 18.52
C ALA A 185 2.95 -6.98 17.76
N VAL A 186 2.41 -5.93 18.38
CA VAL A 186 1.40 -5.07 17.76
C VAL A 186 2.00 -3.70 17.51
N PRO A 187 2.24 -3.32 16.23
CA PRO A 187 2.75 -1.98 15.92
C PRO A 187 1.84 -0.89 16.48
N THR A 188 2.44 0.24 16.88
CA THR A 188 1.73 1.39 17.48
C THR A 188 1.77 2.64 16.61
N GLY A 189 2.54 2.60 15.52
CA GLY A 189 2.66 3.72 14.59
C GLY A 189 1.38 4.04 13.83
N ARG A 190 1.42 5.16 13.11
CA ARG A 190 0.32 5.67 12.30
C ARG A 190 0.52 5.28 10.84
N LEU A 191 -0.43 4.52 10.31
CA LEU A 191 -0.52 4.26 8.87
C LEU A 191 -1.04 5.49 8.12
N ALA A 192 -0.39 5.79 7.00
CA ALA A 192 -0.81 6.80 6.03
C ALA A 192 -0.46 6.33 4.61
N ILE A 193 -1.07 6.97 3.61
CA ILE A 193 -0.79 6.75 2.19
C ILE A 193 -0.13 8.00 1.62
N GLU A 194 0.89 7.81 0.80
CA GLU A 194 1.48 8.86 -0.01
C GLU A 194 1.49 8.44 -1.48
N VAL A 195 1.02 9.32 -2.36
CA VAL A 195 0.99 9.09 -3.80
C VAL A 195 1.88 10.14 -4.45
N HIS A 196 2.83 9.70 -5.26
CA HIS A 196 3.81 10.53 -5.96
C HIS A 196 3.52 10.44 -7.45
N LYS A 197 3.07 11.55 -8.05
CA LYS A 197 2.54 11.52 -9.43
C LYS A 197 3.66 11.37 -10.46
N GLU A 198 4.78 12.08 -10.28
CA GLU A 198 5.98 11.99 -11.13
C GLU A 198 6.51 10.56 -11.30
N SER A 199 6.50 9.78 -10.22
CA SER A 199 7.05 8.42 -10.22
C SER A 199 6.01 7.32 -10.44
N PHE A 200 4.71 7.67 -10.51
CA PHE A 200 3.59 6.72 -10.54
C PHE A 200 3.64 5.72 -9.38
N ARG A 201 3.92 6.20 -8.17
CA ARG A 201 4.08 5.36 -6.98
C ARG A 201 3.08 5.71 -5.89
N LEU A 202 2.57 4.66 -5.25
CA LEU A 202 1.87 4.73 -3.98
C LEU A 202 2.73 4.07 -2.91
N PHE A 203 2.81 4.71 -1.75
CA PHE A 203 3.48 4.21 -0.58
C PHE A 203 2.50 4.12 0.59
N VAL A 204 2.57 3.01 1.33
CA VAL A 204 2.01 2.97 2.69
C VAL A 204 3.15 3.27 3.63
N THR A 205 2.97 4.25 4.51
CA THR A 205 3.97 4.64 5.50
C THR A 205 3.51 4.29 6.90
N LEU A 206 4.44 3.89 7.78
CA LEU A 206 4.24 3.78 9.22
C LEU A 206 5.10 4.85 9.90
N ASP A 207 4.47 5.84 10.54
CA ASP A 207 5.15 7.01 11.11
C ASP A 207 6.07 7.75 10.11
N GLY A 208 5.62 7.84 8.85
CA GLY A 208 6.35 8.52 7.77
C GLY A 208 7.44 7.67 7.10
N GLU A 209 7.76 6.47 7.63
CA GLU A 209 8.66 5.54 6.97
C GLU A 209 7.87 4.64 6.00
N PRO A 210 8.24 4.54 4.71
CA PRO A 210 7.54 3.65 3.78
C PRO A 210 7.74 2.18 4.19
N ILE A 211 6.65 1.43 4.18
CA ILE A 211 6.61 -0.02 4.47
C ILE A 211 6.05 -0.84 3.31
N LEU A 212 5.48 -0.19 2.30
CA LEU A 212 4.94 -0.81 1.10
C LEU A 212 5.10 0.16 -0.08
N ASP A 213 5.48 -0.36 -1.24
CA ASP A 213 5.58 0.41 -2.49
C ASP A 213 4.73 -0.26 -3.58
N ARG A 214 3.85 0.49 -4.26
CA ARG A 214 3.04 -0.01 -5.38
C ARG A 214 3.03 0.93 -6.58
N PRO A 215 3.11 0.40 -7.82
CA PRO A 215 2.90 1.21 -9.01
C PRO A 215 1.42 1.57 -9.14
N VAL A 216 1.11 2.77 -9.60
CA VAL A 216 -0.27 3.24 -9.78
C VAL A 216 -0.53 3.77 -11.18
N GLY A 217 -1.79 3.69 -11.62
CA GLY A 217 -2.31 4.49 -12.73
C GLY A 217 -2.93 5.79 -12.19
N LEU A 218 -2.79 6.87 -12.94
CA LEU A 218 -3.22 8.21 -12.53
C LEU A 218 -4.18 8.82 -13.55
N GLY A 219 -4.74 9.97 -13.21
CA GLY A 219 -5.61 10.77 -14.06
C GLY A 219 -4.88 11.34 -15.27
N LYS A 220 -5.54 11.33 -16.43
CA LYS A 220 -5.09 12.05 -17.63
C LYS A 220 -5.02 13.55 -17.35
N GLU A 221 -4.18 14.27 -18.10
CA GLU A 221 -4.09 15.73 -18.01
C GLU A 221 -3.88 16.25 -16.58
N ASP A 222 -3.15 15.50 -15.76
CA ASP A 222 -2.87 15.83 -14.37
C ASP A 222 -4.11 15.89 -13.44
N SER A 223 -5.22 15.29 -13.86
CA SER A 223 -6.52 15.35 -13.16
C SER A 223 -6.58 14.64 -11.80
N THR A 224 -5.58 13.85 -11.41
CA THR A 224 -5.46 13.36 -10.03
C THR A 224 -5.08 14.53 -9.11
N PRO A 225 -5.95 14.93 -8.16
CA PRO A 225 -5.75 16.16 -7.42
C PRO A 225 -4.61 16.04 -6.40
N VAL A 226 -3.65 16.97 -6.46
CA VAL A 226 -2.62 17.15 -5.44
C VAL A 226 -3.27 17.71 -4.17
N GLY A 227 -2.86 17.22 -3.01
CA GLY A 227 -3.38 17.72 -1.74
C GLY A 227 -3.37 16.70 -0.61
N ARG A 228 -4.03 17.09 0.48
CA ARG A 228 -4.24 16.27 1.66
C ARG A 228 -5.68 15.77 1.67
N PHE A 229 -5.83 14.48 1.91
CA PHE A 229 -7.09 13.77 1.97
C PHE A 229 -7.06 12.79 3.15
N THR A 230 -8.19 12.15 3.41
CA THR A 230 -8.33 11.01 4.30
C THR A 230 -9.06 9.90 3.57
N ILE A 231 -8.77 8.65 3.92
CA ILE A 231 -9.59 7.52 3.46
C ILE A 231 -10.97 7.63 4.11
N HIS A 232 -11.99 7.80 3.27
CA HIS A 232 -13.38 7.95 3.66
C HIS A 232 -14.24 6.96 2.86
N GLY A 233 -14.88 6.02 3.55
CA GLY A 233 -15.64 4.96 2.92
C GLY A 233 -14.75 3.89 2.27
N LYS A 234 -15.04 2.64 2.58
CA LYS A 234 -14.35 1.47 2.04
C LYS A 234 -15.37 0.41 1.69
N THR A 235 -15.44 0.05 0.41
CA THR A 235 -16.46 -0.86 -0.10
C THR A 235 -15.81 -2.07 -0.78
N ARG A 236 -16.20 -3.28 -0.36
CA ARG A 236 -15.89 -4.52 -1.08
C ARG A 236 -16.93 -4.72 -2.18
N LYS A 237 -16.51 -5.27 -3.32
CA LYS A 237 -17.38 -5.50 -4.50
C LYS A 237 -18.25 -4.28 -4.83
N PRO A 238 -17.63 -3.08 -4.98
CA PRO A 238 -18.39 -1.84 -5.18
C PRO A 238 -19.17 -1.88 -6.50
N THR A 239 -20.33 -1.24 -6.52
CA THR A 239 -20.97 -0.85 -7.79
C THR A 239 -20.17 0.30 -8.42
N TRP A 240 -20.16 0.37 -9.74
CA TRP A 240 -19.58 1.49 -10.49
C TRP A 240 -20.69 2.32 -11.13
N THR A 241 -20.74 3.61 -10.82
CA THR A 241 -21.60 4.56 -11.53
C THR A 241 -20.78 5.25 -12.61
N LYS A 242 -21.18 5.06 -13.87
CA LYS A 242 -20.56 5.69 -15.04
C LYS A 242 -20.82 7.20 -15.05
N PRO A 243 -20.02 7.98 -15.80
CA PRO A 243 -20.28 9.41 -15.99
C PRO A 243 -21.67 9.73 -16.60
N ASP A 244 -22.26 8.79 -17.35
CA ASP A 244 -23.61 8.90 -17.92
C ASP A 244 -24.74 8.56 -16.92
N GLY A 245 -24.39 8.16 -15.69
CA GLY A 245 -25.33 7.77 -14.63
C GLY A 245 -25.67 6.29 -14.58
N THR A 246 -25.22 5.49 -15.55
CA THR A 246 -25.47 4.04 -15.56
C THR A 246 -24.75 3.36 -14.39
N VAL A 247 -25.45 2.53 -13.63
CA VAL A 247 -24.88 1.73 -12.54
C VAL A 247 -24.53 0.33 -13.05
N VAL A 248 -23.29 -0.09 -12.84
CA VAL A 248 -22.79 -1.42 -13.17
C VAL A 248 -22.38 -2.13 -11.88
N ALA A 249 -23.00 -3.25 -11.56
CA ALA A 249 -22.68 -4.02 -10.36
C ALA A 249 -21.32 -4.74 -10.49
N TYR A 250 -20.71 -5.09 -9.36
CA TYR A 250 -19.50 -5.90 -9.39
C TYR A 250 -19.78 -7.28 -10.01
N GLY A 251 -18.93 -7.69 -10.96
CA GLY A 251 -19.10 -8.94 -11.70
C GLY A 251 -19.89 -8.81 -13.01
N GLU A 252 -20.58 -7.68 -13.22
CA GLU A 252 -21.31 -7.42 -14.47
C GLU A 252 -20.37 -6.99 -15.62
N PRO A 253 -20.71 -7.31 -16.87
CA PRO A 253 -19.97 -6.84 -18.04
C PRO A 253 -19.81 -5.31 -18.04
N GLY A 254 -18.58 -4.86 -18.25
CA GLY A 254 -18.24 -3.44 -18.28
C GLY A 254 -17.93 -2.82 -16.91
N HIS A 255 -17.87 -3.59 -15.82
CA HIS A 255 -17.33 -3.10 -14.55
C HIS A 255 -15.81 -2.89 -14.62
N ILE A 256 -15.31 -1.71 -14.25
CA ILE A 256 -13.89 -1.35 -14.42
C ILE A 256 -13.13 -1.02 -13.13
N ILE A 257 -13.83 -0.86 -12.01
CA ILE A 257 -13.20 -0.39 -10.75
C ILE A 257 -12.68 -1.52 -9.86
N GLY A 258 -12.97 -2.78 -10.22
CA GLY A 258 -12.43 -3.96 -9.54
C GLY A 258 -13.07 -4.25 -8.17
N SER A 259 -12.42 -5.09 -7.37
CA SER A 259 -13.00 -5.72 -6.19
C SER A 259 -13.08 -4.83 -4.95
N ARG A 260 -12.40 -3.68 -4.92
CA ARG A 260 -12.43 -2.74 -3.78
C ARG A 260 -12.53 -1.29 -4.25
N TRP A 261 -13.12 -0.47 -3.39
CA TRP A 261 -13.10 0.99 -3.50
C TRP A 261 -12.66 1.59 -2.17
N MET A 262 -11.75 2.57 -2.21
CA MET A 262 -11.35 3.38 -1.06
C MET A 262 -11.53 4.86 -1.41
N GLY A 263 -12.60 5.46 -0.91
CA GLY A 263 -12.94 6.85 -1.23
C GLY A 263 -12.01 7.85 -0.51
N PHE A 264 -11.88 9.03 -1.09
CA PHE A 264 -11.21 10.17 -0.46
C PHE A 264 -12.23 11.18 0.04
N ALA A 265 -11.91 11.79 1.17
CA ALA A 265 -12.49 13.05 1.62
C ALA A 265 -11.37 14.05 1.92
N ASN A 266 -11.64 15.34 1.71
CA ASN A 266 -10.79 16.42 2.20
C ASN A 266 -11.62 17.41 3.02
N ASP A 267 -10.93 18.34 3.69
CA ASP A 267 -11.54 19.35 4.56
C ASP A 267 -12.48 20.31 3.82
N MET A 268 -12.44 20.31 2.48
CA MET A 268 -13.32 21.09 1.60
C MET A 268 -14.53 20.29 1.10
N GLY A 269 -14.76 19.07 1.62
CA GLY A 269 -15.90 18.24 1.23
C GLY A 269 -15.85 17.70 -0.21
N ARG A 270 -14.70 17.76 -0.89
CA ARG A 270 -14.55 17.14 -2.22
C ARG A 270 -14.62 15.62 -2.06
N THR A 271 -15.70 15.05 -2.58
CA THR A 271 -15.94 13.61 -2.69
C THR A 271 -15.92 13.22 -4.17
N GLY A 272 -15.73 11.93 -4.48
CA GLY A 272 -15.74 11.41 -5.86
C GLY A 272 -14.37 10.99 -6.43
N TYR A 273 -13.29 11.20 -5.68
CA TYR A 273 -11.98 10.59 -5.96
C TYR A 273 -11.72 9.44 -4.98
N GLY A 274 -10.84 8.52 -5.37
CA GLY A 274 -10.45 7.42 -4.53
C GLY A 274 -9.38 6.54 -5.16
N ILE A 275 -9.09 5.45 -4.47
CA ILE A 275 -8.24 4.37 -4.93
C ILE A 275 -9.13 3.18 -5.28
N HIS A 276 -8.95 2.64 -6.47
CA HIS A 276 -9.68 1.47 -6.94
C HIS A 276 -8.81 0.58 -7.83
N GLY A 277 -9.36 -0.56 -8.24
CA GLY A 277 -8.69 -1.52 -9.11
C GLY A 277 -8.72 -1.08 -10.57
N THR A 278 -8.32 -1.95 -11.48
CA THR A 278 -8.50 -1.71 -12.91
C THR A 278 -8.74 -3.03 -13.62
N SER A 279 -9.68 -3.06 -14.56
CA SER A 279 -9.83 -4.17 -15.51
C SER A 279 -8.79 -4.11 -16.65
N ASP A 280 -8.09 -2.99 -16.80
CA ASP A 280 -6.98 -2.80 -17.73
C ASP A 280 -5.64 -2.69 -16.98
N PRO A 281 -4.84 -3.76 -16.89
CA PRO A 281 -3.54 -3.75 -16.24
C PRO A 281 -2.52 -2.80 -16.91
N THR A 282 -2.69 -2.49 -18.20
CA THR A 282 -1.78 -1.62 -18.95
C THR A 282 -1.91 -0.15 -18.56
N SER A 283 -2.98 0.21 -17.85
CA SER A 283 -3.17 1.55 -17.28
C SER A 283 -2.24 1.87 -16.10
N ILE A 284 -1.62 0.86 -15.47
CA ILE A 284 -0.71 1.06 -14.36
C ILE A 284 0.62 1.65 -14.85
N GLY A 285 1.08 2.72 -14.20
CA GLY A 285 2.25 3.49 -14.64
C GLY A 285 1.94 4.51 -15.75
N ARG A 286 0.65 4.80 -16.00
CA ARG A 286 0.19 5.75 -17.02
C ARG A 286 -0.87 6.71 -16.48
N SER A 287 -0.99 7.86 -17.13
CA SER A 287 -2.01 8.88 -16.84
C SER A 287 -3.20 8.72 -17.79
N VAL A 288 -4.12 7.81 -17.46
CA VAL A 288 -5.25 7.42 -18.34
C VAL A 288 -6.60 7.36 -17.64
N SER A 289 -6.67 7.57 -16.33
CA SER A 289 -7.95 7.62 -15.62
C SER A 289 -8.62 8.98 -15.75
N GLU A 290 -9.86 9.11 -15.28
CA GLU A 290 -10.57 10.40 -15.16
C GLU A 290 -10.21 11.15 -13.87
N GLY A 291 -9.16 10.71 -13.14
CA GLY A 291 -8.64 11.38 -11.95
C GLY A 291 -8.39 10.44 -10.75
N CYS A 292 -9.08 9.30 -10.69
CA CYS A 292 -8.88 8.31 -9.63
C CYS A 292 -7.51 7.60 -9.73
N ILE A 293 -7.02 7.10 -8.60
CA ILE A 293 -5.79 6.32 -8.53
C ILE A 293 -6.14 4.84 -8.76
N ARG A 294 -5.49 4.22 -9.76
CA ARG A 294 -5.69 2.81 -10.11
C ARG A 294 -4.58 1.94 -9.56
N LEU A 295 -4.94 0.80 -9.00
CA LEU A 295 -4.03 -0.27 -8.57
C LEU A 295 -4.36 -1.58 -9.30
N ARG A 296 -3.38 -2.49 -9.32
CA ARG A 296 -3.65 -3.90 -9.64
C ARG A 296 -4.56 -4.50 -8.57
N ALA A 297 -5.31 -5.53 -8.94
CA ALA A 297 -6.30 -6.14 -8.06
C ALA A 297 -5.66 -6.55 -6.72
N GLU A 298 -4.60 -7.36 -6.74
CA GLU A 298 -3.94 -7.92 -5.56
C GLU A 298 -3.35 -6.83 -4.66
N ASP A 299 -2.77 -5.80 -5.27
CA ASP A 299 -2.19 -4.65 -4.58
C ASP A 299 -3.27 -3.84 -3.84
N LEU A 300 -4.42 -3.67 -4.49
CA LEU A 300 -5.58 -2.99 -3.91
C LEU A 300 -6.19 -3.78 -2.75
N GLU A 301 -6.31 -5.11 -2.87
CA GLU A 301 -6.87 -5.92 -1.79
C GLU A 301 -5.98 -5.86 -0.54
N LEU A 302 -4.67 -5.99 -0.72
CA LEU A 302 -3.71 -5.83 0.35
C LEU A 302 -3.79 -4.43 0.97
N LEU A 303 -3.83 -3.37 0.14
CA LEU A 303 -3.94 -2.00 0.62
C LEU A 303 -5.23 -1.78 1.42
N PHE A 304 -6.35 -2.31 0.90
CA PHE A 304 -7.67 -2.24 1.53
C PHE A 304 -7.65 -2.89 2.90
N ASP A 305 -7.05 -4.07 3.06
CA ASP A 305 -7.04 -4.74 4.35
C ASP A 305 -5.97 -4.17 5.31
N LEU A 306 -4.89 -3.59 4.77
CA LEU A 306 -3.78 -3.02 5.54
C LEU A 306 -4.12 -1.64 6.12
N VAL A 307 -4.69 -0.74 5.32
CA VAL A 307 -4.89 0.67 5.70
C VAL A 307 -6.30 0.88 6.28
N PRO A 308 -6.41 1.43 7.50
CA PRO A 308 -7.72 1.67 8.10
C PRO A 308 -8.43 2.87 7.48
N GLU A 309 -9.75 2.91 7.61
CA GLU A 309 -10.52 4.11 7.35
C GLU A 309 -10.07 5.26 8.28
N GLY A 310 -10.12 6.49 7.78
CA GLY A 310 -9.57 7.68 8.43
C GLY A 310 -8.05 7.83 8.34
N ALA A 311 -7.35 6.91 7.66
CA ALA A 311 -5.92 7.07 7.40
C ALA A 311 -5.66 8.31 6.54
N PRO A 312 -4.66 9.15 6.87
CA PRO A 312 -4.26 10.28 6.03
C PRO A 312 -3.77 9.80 4.67
N VAL A 313 -4.09 10.58 3.64
CA VAL A 313 -3.58 10.41 2.28
C VAL A 313 -2.96 11.73 1.83
N ARG A 314 -1.76 11.68 1.28
CA ARG A 314 -1.12 12.85 0.65
C ARG A 314 -0.82 12.53 -0.80
N VAL A 315 -1.39 13.30 -1.71
CA VAL A 315 -1.04 13.26 -3.14
C VAL A 315 -0.06 14.39 -3.38
N LEU A 316 1.13 14.04 -3.85
CA LEU A 316 2.23 14.93 -4.17
C LEU A 316 2.39 15.00 -5.70
N PRO A 317 2.97 16.08 -6.22
CA PRO A 317 3.45 16.13 -7.59
C PRO A 317 4.31 14.91 -7.95
#